data_AF-A0AAD2G383-F1
#
_entry.id   AF-A0AAD2G383-F1
#
_cell.length_a   1.000
_cell.length_b   1.000
_cell.length_c   1.000
_cell.angle_alpha   90.00
_cell.angle_beta   90.00
_cell.angle_gamma   90.00
#
_symmetry.space_group_name_H-M   'P 1'
#
loop_
_entity.id
_entity.type
_entity.pdbx_description
1 polymer ?
#
loop_
_entity_poly.entity_id
_entity_poly.type
_entity_poly.pdbx_seq_one_letter_code
_entity_poly.pdbx_strand_id
1 'polypeptide(L)'
;MSGPLNRTSLELYRDCMRLVRHLAPGHSPKGTALRQMVRSQFQANRYEKDPTIIEAKKADAVRALSNYMLYQSAQKDTQLQNAMKDQVKNIKKENEDEDKR
;
A
#
# COMPACT_ATOMS: atom_id res chain seq x y z
N MET A 1 2.22 -26.07 -0.68
CA MET A 1 2.57 -24.78 -0.05
C MET A 1 2.68 -23.72 -1.16
N SER A 2 1.64 -22.92 -1.41
CA SER A 2 1.70 -21.83 -2.40
C SER A 2 1.99 -20.52 -1.68
N GLY A 3 3.24 -20.06 -1.71
CA GLY A 3 3.64 -18.78 -1.14
C GLY A 3 3.12 -17.61 -1.99
N PRO A 4 3.10 -16.37 -1.47
CA PRO A 4 2.65 -15.19 -2.21
C PRO A 4 3.46 -14.91 -3.50
N LEU A 5 4.69 -15.44 -3.58
CA LEU A 5 5.56 -15.41 -4.77
C LEU A 5 5.16 -16.44 -5.85
N ASN A 6 4.42 -17.50 -5.48
CA ASN A 6 3.94 -18.50 -6.44
C ASN A 6 2.64 -18.10 -7.12
N ARG A 7 2.10 -16.91 -6.82
CA ARG A 7 0.88 -16.41 -7.46
C ARG A 7 1.16 -15.98 -8.89
N THR A 8 0.20 -16.28 -9.75
CA THR A 8 0.21 -15.80 -11.13
C THR A 8 0.00 -14.28 -11.17
N SER A 9 0.47 -13.62 -12.23
CA SER A 9 0.28 -12.18 -12.42
C SER A 9 -1.22 -11.79 -12.43
N LEU A 10 -2.09 -12.69 -12.90
CA LEU A 10 -3.55 -12.48 -12.89
C LEU A 10 -4.15 -12.52 -11.48
N GLU A 11 -3.68 -13.44 -10.64
CA GLU A 11 -4.12 -13.52 -9.23
C GLU A 11 -3.68 -12.28 -8.46
N LEU A 12 -2.43 -11.84 -8.65
CA LEU A 12 -1.91 -10.61 -8.05
C LEU A 12 -2.71 -9.38 -8.49
N TYR A 13 -3.06 -9.27 -9.77
CA TYR A 13 -3.92 -8.19 -10.26
C TYR A 13 -5.28 -8.19 -9.54
N ARG A 14 -5.93 -9.36 -9.42
CA ARG A 14 -7.22 -9.48 -8.73
C ARG A 14 -7.12 -9.08 -7.26
N ASP A 15 -6.03 -9.47 -6.58
CA ASP A 15 -5.80 -9.12 -5.19
C ASP A 15 -5.58 -7.62 -5.01
N CYS A 16 -4.79 -6.97 -5.87
CA CYS A 16 -4.66 -5.51 -5.89
C CYS A 16 -6.03 -4.83 -6.09
N MET A 17 -6.86 -5.32 -7.01
CA MET A 17 -8.19 -4.73 -7.24
C MET A 17 -9.16 -4.95 -6.07
N ARG A 18 -9.10 -6.10 -5.39
CA ARG A 18 -9.84 -6.33 -4.13
C ARG A 18 -9.37 -5.38 -3.04
N LEU A 19 -8.05 -5.16 -2.93
CA LEU A 19 -7.48 -4.22 -1.97
C LEU A 19 -8.04 -2.82 -2.15
N VAL A 20 -8.05 -2.32 -3.40
CA VAL A 20 -8.58 -0.98 -3.70
C VAL A 20 -10.06 -0.88 -3.32
N ARG A 21 -10.86 -1.94 -3.51
CA ARG A 21 -12.26 -1.98 -3.06
C ARG A 21 -12.39 -1.86 -1.54
N HIS A 22 -11.49 -2.47 -0.78
CA HIS A 22 -11.48 -2.33 0.68
C HIS A 22 -10.99 -0.95 1.14
N LEU A 23 -10.02 -0.37 0.46
CA LEU A 23 -9.47 0.95 0.80
C LEU A 23 -10.41 2.10 0.45
N ALA A 24 -11.11 1.99 -0.67
CA ALA A 24 -11.93 3.05 -1.22
C ALA A 24 -13.21 2.45 -1.82
N PRO A 25 -14.18 2.05 -0.97
CA PRO A 25 -15.42 1.47 -1.43
C PRO A 25 -16.21 2.45 -2.32
N GLY A 26 -16.93 1.90 -3.29
CA GLY A 26 -17.75 2.67 -4.23
C GLY A 26 -16.96 3.45 -5.29
N HIS A 27 -17.57 4.54 -5.76
CA HIS A 27 -17.05 5.44 -6.80
C HIS A 27 -16.45 6.73 -6.22
N SER A 28 -15.59 6.58 -5.21
CA SER A 28 -14.78 7.72 -4.76
C SER A 28 -13.72 8.08 -5.82
N PRO A 29 -13.37 9.36 -5.98
CA PRO A 29 -12.26 9.80 -6.84
C PRO A 29 -10.95 9.07 -6.51
N LYS A 30 -10.67 8.90 -5.22
CA LYS A 30 -9.52 8.14 -4.71
C LYS A 30 -9.55 6.68 -5.18
N GLY A 31 -10.68 5.99 -5.05
CA GLY A 31 -10.81 4.60 -5.50
C GLY A 31 -10.65 4.44 -7.00
N THR A 32 -11.14 5.40 -7.78
CA THR A 32 -10.97 5.41 -9.25
C THR A 32 -9.50 5.62 -9.63
N ALA A 33 -8.81 6.58 -9.02
CA ALA A 33 -7.39 6.81 -9.25
C ALA A 33 -6.54 5.58 -8.90
N LEU A 34 -6.82 4.94 -7.75
CA LEU A 34 -6.11 3.72 -7.33
C LEU A 34 -6.36 2.54 -8.29
N ARG A 35 -7.60 2.33 -8.74
CA ARG A 35 -7.91 1.31 -9.75
C ARG A 35 -7.16 1.58 -11.06
N GLN A 36 -7.13 2.83 -11.50
CA GLN A 36 -6.44 3.22 -12.72
C GLN A 36 -4.93 3.02 -12.61
N MET A 37 -4.33 3.37 -11.47
CA MET A 37 -2.92 3.14 -11.19
C MET A 37 -2.56 1.65 -11.24
N VAL A 38 -3.35 0.78 -10.60
CA VAL A 38 -3.12 -0.67 -10.67
C VAL A 38 -3.21 -1.14 -12.12
N ARG A 39 -4.23 -0.72 -12.86
CA ARG A 39 -4.39 -1.11 -14.27
C ARG A 39 -3.23 -0.65 -15.14
N SER A 40 -2.76 0.59 -14.98
CA SER A 40 -1.66 1.12 -15.79
C SER A 40 -0.36 0.37 -15.55
N GLN A 41 -0.05 0.03 -14.29
CA GLN A 41 1.16 -0.74 -13.96
C GLN A 41 1.14 -2.14 -14.59
N PHE A 42 0.02 -2.87 -14.49
CA PHE A 42 -0.10 -4.19 -15.11
C PHE A 42 -0.13 -4.11 -16.65
N GLN A 43 -0.75 -3.07 -17.21
CA GLN A 43 -0.79 -2.86 -18.65
C GLN A 43 0.58 -2.52 -19.24
N ALA A 44 1.37 -1.69 -18.55
CA ALA A 44 2.72 -1.31 -18.99
C ALA A 44 3.67 -2.52 -19.07
N ASN A 45 3.51 -3.50 -18.17
CA ASN A 45 4.37 -4.68 -18.10
C ASN A 45 3.74 -5.93 -18.75
N ARG A 46 2.63 -5.79 -19.50
CA ARG A 46 1.84 -6.94 -20.02
C ARG A 46 2.57 -7.81 -21.04
N TYR A 47 3.59 -7.25 -21.71
CA TYR A 47 4.38 -7.91 -22.75
C TYR A 47 5.78 -8.28 -22.25
N GLU A 48 6.05 -8.07 -20.96
CA GLU A 48 7.31 -8.49 -20.37
C GLU A 48 7.43 -10.02 -20.48
N LYS A 49 8.61 -10.47 -20.91
CA LYS A 49 8.92 -11.89 -21.11
C LYS A 49 10.11 -12.34 -20.27
N ASP A 50 10.90 -11.40 -19.76
CA ASP A 50 12.01 -11.71 -18.88
C ASP A 50 11.47 -12.23 -17.53
N PRO A 51 11.75 -13.48 -17.15
CA PRO A 51 11.26 -14.06 -15.91
C PRO A 51 11.79 -13.32 -14.68
N THR A 52 13.01 -12.79 -14.70
CA THR A 52 13.61 -12.06 -13.58
C THR A 52 12.89 -10.73 -13.36
N ILE A 53 12.56 -10.02 -14.45
CA ILE A 53 11.80 -8.76 -14.37
C ILE A 53 10.38 -9.03 -13.88
N ILE A 54 9.73 -10.09 -14.39
CA ILE A 54 8.39 -10.48 -13.95
C ILE A 54 8.36 -10.75 -12.45
N GLU A 55 9.29 -11.55 -11.93
CA GLU A 55 9.34 -11.86 -10.51
C GLU A 55 9.64 -10.62 -9.65
N ALA A 56 10.52 -9.72 -10.10
CA ALA A 56 10.75 -8.45 -9.42
C ALA A 56 9.46 -7.60 -9.34
N LYS A 57 8.73 -7.46 -10.46
CA LYS A 57 7.45 -6.71 -10.49
C LYS A 57 6.37 -7.36 -9.62
N LYS A 58 6.32 -8.69 -9.57
CA LYS A 58 5.42 -9.41 -8.66
C LYS A 58 5.80 -9.15 -7.20
N ALA A 59 7.08 -9.19 -6.86
CA ALA A 59 7.56 -8.91 -5.52
C ALA A 59 7.22 -7.47 -5.08
N ASP A 60 7.36 -6.49 -5.97
CA ASP A 60 6.94 -5.11 -5.73
C ASP A 60 5.44 -5.01 -5.42
N ALA A 61 4.60 -5.69 -6.22
CA ALA A 61 3.16 -5.74 -5.99
C ALA A 61 2.80 -6.39 -4.64
N VAL A 62 3.43 -7.53 -4.30
CA VAL A 62 3.25 -8.20 -3.01
C VAL A 62 3.67 -7.27 -1.86
N ARG A 63 4.80 -6.57 -1.99
CA ARG A 63 5.28 -5.63 -0.98
C ARG A 63 4.29 -4.48 -0.76
N ALA A 64 3.73 -3.92 -1.84
CA ALA A 64 2.71 -2.89 -1.75
C ALA A 64 1.45 -3.39 -1.03
N LEU A 65 0.98 -4.60 -1.33
CA LEU A 65 -0.14 -5.24 -0.63
C LEU A 65 0.17 -5.41 0.87
N SER A 66 1.34 -5.94 1.20
CA SER A 66 1.75 -6.15 2.59
C SER A 66 1.87 -4.84 3.37
N ASN A 67 2.49 -3.82 2.78
CA ASN A 67 2.61 -2.49 3.37
C ASN A 67 1.23 -1.88 3.65
N TYR A 68 0.28 -2.08 2.75
CA TYR A 68 -1.09 -1.64 2.99
C TYR A 68 -1.73 -2.38 4.15
N MET A 69 -1.64 -3.71 4.19
CA MET A 69 -2.26 -4.51 5.25
C MET A 69 -1.71 -4.10 6.61
N LEU A 70 -0.40 -3.88 6.71
CA LEU A 70 0.24 -3.35 7.91
C LEU A 70 -0.28 -1.95 8.27
N TYR A 71 -0.35 -1.03 7.32
CA TYR A 71 -0.87 0.32 7.55
C TYR A 71 -2.34 0.32 8.00
N GLN A 72 -3.16 -0.59 7.45
CA GLN A 72 -4.55 -0.73 7.87
C GLN A 72 -4.66 -1.30 9.29
N SER A 73 -3.86 -2.31 9.64
CA SER A 73 -3.78 -2.86 10.99
C SER A 73 -3.33 -1.80 12.00
N ALA A 74 -2.30 -1.04 11.65
CA ALA A 74 -1.79 0.09 12.45
C ALA A 74 -2.84 1.20 12.65
N GLN A 75 -3.68 1.47 11.65
CA GLN A 75 -4.77 2.44 11.79
C GLN A 75 -5.88 1.97 12.74
N LYS A 76 -6.15 0.67 12.78
CA LYS A 76 -7.20 0.09 13.63
C LYS A 76 -6.72 -0.14 15.07
N ASP A 77 -5.41 -0.15 15.29
CA ASP A 77 -4.83 -0.29 16.62
C ASP A 77 -4.88 1.03 17.40
N THR A 78 -5.84 1.14 18.31
CA THR A 78 -6.03 2.30 19.19
C THR A 78 -4.84 2.62 20.09
N GLN A 79 -4.04 1.63 20.52
CA GLN A 79 -2.84 1.90 21.31
C GLN A 79 -1.76 2.56 20.43
N LEU A 80 -1.56 2.05 19.21
CA LEU A 80 -0.62 2.63 18.26
C LEU A 80 -1.06 4.04 17.80
N GLN A 81 -2.36 4.26 17.58
CA GLN A 81 -2.91 5.59 17.28
C GLN A 81 -2.59 6.61 18.38
N ASN A 82 -2.71 6.22 19.65
CA ASN A 82 -2.41 7.10 20.78
C ASN A 82 -0.91 7.38 20.88
N ALA A 83 -0.06 6.35 20.77
CA ALA A 83 1.40 6.50 20.76
C ALA A 83 1.90 7.40 19.60
N MET A 84 1.34 7.26 18.40
CA MET A 84 1.69 8.13 17.27
C MET A 84 1.25 9.58 17.48
N LYS A 85 0.07 9.82 18.06
CA LYS A 85 -0.39 11.18 18.40
C LYS A 85 0.50 11.85 19.43
N ASP A 86 0.96 11.10 20.42
CA ASP A 86 1.84 11.62 21.47
C ASP A 86 3.23 11.98 20.93
N GLN A 87 3.78 11.19 20.01
CA GLN A 87 5.02 11.55 19.30
C GLN A 87 4.88 12.82 18.45
N VAL A 88 3.80 12.94 17.67
CA VAL A 88 3.57 14.15 16.84
C VAL A 88 3.39 15.40 17.71
N LYS A 89 2.76 15.28 18.89
CA LYS A 89 2.65 16.38 19.85
C LYS A 89 4.00 16.77 20.45
N ASN A 90 4.84 15.81 20.79
CA ASN A 90 6.16 16.08 21.35
C ASN A 90 7.08 16.78 20.35
N ILE A 91 7.10 16.31 19.09
CA ILE A 91 7.88 16.95 18.00
C ILE A 91 7.41 18.39 17.77
N LYS A 92 6.09 18.65 17.82
CA LYS A 92 5.56 20.01 17.68
C LYS A 92 5.96 20.91 18.85
N LYS A 93 5.96 20.40 20.08
CA LYS A 93 6.42 21.15 21.25
C LYS A 93 7.90 21.48 21.17
N GLU A 94 8.74 20.52 20.79
CA GLU A 94 10.19 20.74 20.62
C GLU A 94 10.46 21.83 19.59
N ASN A 95 9.77 21.82 18.44
CA ASN A 95 9.92 22.85 17.42
C ASN A 95 9.37 24.22 17.87
N GLU A 96 8.26 24.27 18.61
CA GLU A 96 7.70 25.53 19.16
C GLU A 96 8.57 26.12 20.29
N ASP A 97 9.34 25.29 21.00
CA ASP A 97 10.28 25.70 22.04
C ASP A 97 11.65 26.12 21.46
N GLU A 98 12.02 25.60 20.27
CA GLU A 98 13.18 26.07 19.49
C GLU A 98 12.91 27.43 18.81
N ASP A 99 11.72 27.65 18.24
CA ASP A 99 11.35 28.93 17.58
C ASP A 99 11.18 30.12 18.56
N LYS A 100 11.16 29.86 19.88
CA LYS A 100 11.02 30.88 20.94
C LYS A 100 12.34 31.24 21.64
N ARG A 101 13.47 30.66 21.24
CA ARG A 101 14.82 30.96 21.75
C ARG A 101 15.60 31.83 20.78
#